data_AF-A0A0K1PKR5-F1
#
_entry.id   AF-A0A0K1PKR5-F1
#
_cell.length_a   1.000
_cell.length_b   1.000
_cell.length_c   1.000
_cell.angle_alpha   90.00
_cell.angle_beta   90.00
_cell.angle_gamma   90.00
#
_symmetry.space_group_name_H-M   'P 1'
#
loop_
_entity.id
_entity.type
_entity.pdbx_description
1 polymer ?
#
loop_
_entity_poly.entity_id
_entity_poly.type
_entity_poly.pdbx_seq_one_letter_code
_entity_poly.pdbx_strand_id
1 'polypeptide(L)'
;MAHDHHFLSRLDRVTEAQVECALSLYRDEKLVRFILERANTPTNGRIAISLDRDEGPFIVLASDGHFVTCLGRGMFPTGHPVLSKAWLDRAIADWATYRAGLARGAERRAGQEGGLFHAVRRRAHTFSREDFKALRVVAEFVGSAWSAFQYRRNFA
;
A
#
# COMPACT_ATOMS: atom_id res chain seq x y z
N MET A 1 -16.25 -10.74 -6.75
CA MET A 1 -17.06 -9.80 -7.56
C MET A 1 -18.43 -9.45 -6.95
N ALA A 2 -19.08 -10.31 -6.15
CA ALA A 2 -20.37 -9.98 -5.52
C ALA A 2 -20.27 -9.09 -4.25
N HIS A 3 -19.13 -9.11 -3.53
CA HIS A 3 -18.96 -8.42 -2.25
C HIS A 3 -18.87 -6.89 -2.38
N ASP A 4 -18.09 -6.41 -3.35
CA ASP A 4 -17.94 -4.97 -3.61
C ASP A 4 -19.26 -4.30 -3.99
N HIS A 5 -20.11 -4.98 -4.77
CA HIS A 5 -21.43 -4.45 -5.12
C HIS A 5 -22.31 -4.24 -3.87
N HIS A 6 -22.27 -5.19 -2.93
CA HIS A 6 -23.02 -5.05 -1.69
C HIS A 6 -22.49 -3.88 -0.86
N PHE A 7 -21.17 -3.70 -0.74
CA PHE A 7 -20.58 -2.53 -0.10
C PHE A 7 -21.01 -1.21 -0.77
N LEU A 8 -20.85 -1.08 -2.08
CA LEU A 8 -21.16 0.16 -2.82
C LEU A 8 -22.65 0.52 -2.71
N SER A 9 -23.55 -0.47 -2.77
CA SER A 9 -24.99 -0.24 -2.60
C SER A 9 -25.37 0.28 -1.21
N ARG A 10 -24.54 0.02 -0.18
CA ARG A 10 -24.80 0.39 1.22
C ARG A 10 -24.26 1.78 1.59
N LEU A 11 -23.56 2.44 0.67
CA LEU A 11 -23.11 3.83 0.85
C LEU A 11 -24.28 4.83 0.82
N ASP A 12 -25.47 4.41 0.39
CA ASP A 12 -26.72 5.17 0.48
C ASP A 12 -27.12 5.55 1.92
N ARG A 13 -26.57 4.86 2.93
CA ARG A 13 -26.92 5.01 4.35
C ARG A 13 -26.02 5.97 5.12
N VAL A 14 -25.02 6.55 4.47
CA VAL A 14 -24.02 7.39 5.13
C VAL A 14 -24.01 8.78 4.51
N THR A 15 -23.42 9.75 5.20
CA THR A 15 -23.34 11.13 4.71
C THR A 15 -22.38 11.22 3.53
N GLU A 16 -22.50 12.27 2.71
CA GLU A 16 -21.61 12.51 1.57
C GLU A 16 -20.12 12.50 1.96
N ALA A 17 -19.75 13.14 3.08
CA ALA A 17 -18.38 13.13 3.59
C ALA A 17 -17.88 11.71 3.95
N GLN A 18 -18.77 10.85 4.46
CA GLN A 18 -18.46 9.46 4.77
C GLN A 18 -18.36 8.61 3.51
N VAL A 19 -19.19 8.87 2.49
CA VAL A 19 -19.08 8.24 1.16
C VAL A 19 -17.73 8.57 0.53
N GLU A 20 -17.33 9.83 0.50
CA GLU A 20 -16.05 10.25 -0.07
C GLU A 20 -14.87 9.59 0.67
N CYS A 21 -14.92 9.53 2.01
CA CYS A 21 -13.94 8.80 2.80
C CYS A 21 -13.90 7.31 2.41
N ALA A 22 -15.05 6.64 2.33
CA ALA A 22 -15.16 5.24 1.98
C ALA A 22 -14.62 4.94 0.56
N LEU A 23 -14.95 5.79 -0.41
CA LEU A 23 -14.48 5.66 -1.79
C LEU A 23 -12.99 5.96 -1.93
N SER A 24 -12.45 6.89 -1.13
CA SER A 24 -11.01 7.15 -1.10
C SER A 24 -10.21 5.91 -0.66
N LEU A 25 -10.72 5.16 0.32
CA LEU A 25 -10.13 3.89 0.75
C LEU A 25 -10.32 2.81 -0.32
N TYR A 26 -11.52 2.69 -0.89
CA TYR A 26 -11.83 1.69 -1.92
C TYR A 26 -10.92 1.80 -3.14
N ARG A 27 -10.54 3.03 -3.53
CA ARG A 27 -9.69 3.30 -4.70
C ARG A 27 -8.18 3.13 -4.43
N ASP A 28 -7.74 3.12 -3.17
CA ASP A 28 -6.31 3.02 -2.80
C ASP A 28 -6.02 1.68 -2.10
N GLU A 29 -5.88 0.62 -2.91
CA GLU A 29 -5.56 -0.73 -2.44
C GLU A 29 -4.27 -0.79 -1.58
N LYS A 30 -3.30 0.09 -1.87
CA LYS A 30 -2.03 0.14 -1.13
C LYS A 30 -2.21 0.73 0.26
N LEU A 31 -3.04 1.76 0.39
CA LEU A 31 -3.45 2.29 1.69
C LEU A 31 -4.22 1.22 2.49
N VAL A 32 -5.14 0.48 1.87
CA VAL A 32 -5.88 -0.61 2.54
C VAL A 32 -4.91 -1.68 3.05
N ARG A 33 -3.95 -2.09 2.23
CA ARG A 33 -2.92 -3.05 2.65
C ARG A 33 -2.10 -2.52 3.83
N PHE A 34 -1.64 -1.27 3.75
CA PHE A 34 -0.91 -0.60 4.84
C PHE A 34 -1.71 -0.55 6.14
N ILE A 35 -3.02 -0.26 6.06
CA ILE A 35 -3.93 -0.27 7.21
C ILE A 35 -4.02 -1.67 7.82
N LEU A 36 -4.26 -2.70 7.01
CA LEU A 36 -4.41 -4.08 7.48
C LEU A 36 -3.14 -4.62 8.15
N GLU A 37 -1.98 -4.32 7.57
CA GLU A 37 -0.66 -4.67 8.12
C GLU A 37 -0.43 -3.97 9.47
N ARG A 38 -0.69 -2.66 9.53
CA ARG A 38 -0.51 -1.87 10.75
C ARG A 38 -1.47 -2.29 11.87
N ALA A 39 -2.70 -2.68 11.51
CA ALA A 39 -3.68 -3.18 12.45
C ALA A 39 -3.39 -4.62 12.95
N ASN A 40 -2.37 -5.28 12.39
CA ASN A 40 -2.01 -6.67 12.68
C ASN A 40 -3.21 -7.62 12.51
N THR A 41 -3.94 -7.46 11.40
CA THR A 41 -5.18 -8.21 11.16
C THR A 41 -4.88 -9.72 11.01
N PRO A 42 -5.54 -10.61 11.77
CA PRO A 42 -5.33 -12.05 11.65
C PRO A 42 -5.67 -12.59 10.26
N THR A 43 -4.98 -13.66 9.84
CA THR A 43 -5.30 -14.38 8.60
C THR A 43 -6.74 -14.89 8.65
N ASN A 44 -7.54 -14.57 7.62
CA ASN A 44 -8.98 -14.85 7.50
C ASN A 44 -9.88 -14.06 8.49
N GLY A 45 -9.33 -13.05 9.17
CA GLY A 45 -10.08 -12.15 10.03
C GLY A 45 -10.83 -11.06 9.27
N ARG A 46 -11.69 -10.35 9.99
CA ARG A 46 -12.28 -9.08 9.56
C ARG A 46 -11.86 -7.98 10.50
N ILE A 47 -11.90 -6.75 10.02
CA ILE A 47 -11.81 -5.55 10.86
C ILE A 47 -12.93 -4.60 10.48
N ALA A 48 -13.45 -3.88 11.47
CA ALA A 48 -14.28 -2.71 11.23
C ALA A 48 -13.46 -1.45 11.37
N ILE A 49 -13.77 -0.43 10.58
CA ILE A 49 -13.17 0.90 10.66
C ILE A 49 -14.31 1.90 10.78
N SER A 50 -14.29 2.70 11.85
CA SER A 50 -15.25 3.79 11.99
C SER A 50 -14.93 4.94 11.04
N LEU A 51 -15.95 5.45 10.36
CA LEU A 51 -15.87 6.64 9.51
C LEU A 51 -16.20 7.94 10.27
N ASP A 52 -16.69 7.82 11.50
CA ASP A 52 -17.02 8.94 12.40
C ASP A 52 -16.71 8.54 13.86
N ARG A 53 -17.32 9.21 14.83
CA ARG A 53 -17.27 8.88 16.26
C ARG A 53 -17.85 7.49 16.56
N ASP A 54 -17.76 7.08 17.82
CA ASP A 54 -17.96 5.71 18.30
C ASP A 54 -19.27 5.02 17.89
N GLU A 55 -20.28 5.77 17.42
CA GLU A 55 -21.58 5.27 16.97
C GLU A 55 -21.62 4.83 15.48
N GLY A 56 -20.48 4.93 14.77
CA GLY A 56 -20.38 4.66 13.34
C GLY A 56 -20.75 5.85 12.47
N PRO A 57 -20.85 5.67 11.13
CA PRO A 57 -20.90 4.40 10.41
C PRO A 57 -19.57 3.66 10.30
N PHE A 58 -19.61 2.36 10.00
CA PHE A 58 -18.43 1.50 9.93
C PHE A 58 -18.26 0.84 8.56
N ILE A 59 -17.02 0.74 8.10
CA ILE A 59 -16.64 -0.13 6.98
C ILE A 59 -16.09 -1.43 7.52
N VAL A 60 -16.54 -2.56 6.98
CA VAL A 60 -15.98 -3.87 7.32
C VAL A 60 -15.09 -4.35 6.18
N LEU A 61 -13.83 -4.64 6.50
CA LEU A 61 -12.83 -5.17 5.59
C LEU A 61 -12.49 -6.62 5.96
N ALA A 62 -12.23 -7.44 4.95
CA ALA A 62 -11.60 -8.75 5.11
C ALA A 62 -10.07 -8.62 5.18
N SER A 63 -9.40 -9.63 5.73
CA SER A 63 -7.92 -9.66 5.88
C SER A 63 -7.16 -9.56 4.55
N ASP A 64 -7.81 -9.87 3.44
CA ASP A 64 -7.25 -9.75 2.09
C ASP A 64 -7.41 -8.34 1.49
N GLY A 65 -8.16 -7.44 2.13
CA GLY A 65 -8.42 -6.08 1.64
C GLY A 65 -9.78 -5.89 0.98
N HIS A 66 -10.58 -6.94 0.81
CA HIS A 66 -11.91 -6.80 0.22
C HIS A 66 -12.91 -6.11 1.17
N PHE A 67 -13.76 -5.26 0.59
CA PHE A 67 -14.81 -4.56 1.30
C PHE A 67 -16.04 -5.46 1.43
N VAL A 68 -16.38 -5.82 2.66
CA VAL A 68 -17.49 -6.75 2.95
C VAL A 68 -18.82 -6.01 2.99
N THR A 69 -18.88 -4.89 3.72
CA THR A 69 -20.09 -4.07 3.86
C THR A 69 -19.79 -2.70 4.44
N CYS A 70 -20.73 -1.77 4.25
CA CYS A 70 -20.84 -0.54 5.03
C CYS A 70 -22.03 -0.67 6.01
N LEU A 71 -21.81 -0.36 7.27
CA LEU A 71 -22.81 -0.33 8.33
C LEU A 71 -23.21 1.13 8.57
N GLY A 72 -24.50 1.41 8.51
CA GLY A 72 -25.04 2.74 8.78
C GLY A 72 -24.92 3.13 10.26
N ARG A 73 -25.29 4.36 10.59
CA ARG A 73 -25.29 4.85 11.97
C ARG A 73 -26.17 3.99 12.88
N GLY A 74 -25.70 3.69 14.09
CA GLY A 74 -26.42 2.85 15.05
C GLY A 74 -26.35 1.33 14.75
N MET A 75 -25.70 0.93 13.65
CA MET A 75 -25.36 -0.46 13.39
C MET A 75 -23.92 -0.71 13.85
N PHE A 76 -23.73 -1.72 14.69
CA PHE A 76 -22.43 -2.03 15.27
C PHE A 76 -21.84 -3.32 14.70
N PRO A 77 -20.53 -3.34 14.41
CA PRO A 77 -19.83 -4.57 14.02
C PRO A 77 -19.78 -5.57 15.19
N THR A 78 -19.90 -6.86 14.88
CA THR A 78 -19.90 -7.94 15.87
C THR A 78 -18.84 -8.99 15.54
N GLY A 79 -18.07 -9.44 16.55
CA GLY A 79 -17.15 -10.57 16.40
C GLY A 79 -15.82 -10.25 15.71
N HIS A 80 -15.47 -8.97 15.57
CA HIS A 80 -14.16 -8.55 15.06
C HIS A 80 -13.72 -7.20 15.62
N PRO A 81 -12.40 -6.89 15.63
CA PRO A 81 -11.87 -5.63 16.12
C PRO A 81 -12.45 -4.41 15.37
N VAL A 82 -12.54 -3.29 16.08
CA VAL A 82 -12.97 -2.00 15.54
C VAL A 82 -11.85 -0.98 15.67
N LEU A 83 -11.46 -0.38 14.56
CA LEU A 83 -10.52 0.74 14.50
C LEU A 83 -11.30 2.05 14.56
N SER A 84 -10.90 2.96 15.43
CA SER A 84 -11.54 4.27 15.56
C SER A 84 -11.22 5.18 14.38
N LYS A 85 -12.04 6.21 14.17
CA LYS A 85 -11.78 7.21 13.12
C LYS A 85 -10.47 7.96 13.34
N ALA A 86 -10.12 8.26 14.60
CA ALA A 86 -8.84 8.87 14.93
C ALA A 86 -7.63 7.97 14.56
N TRP A 87 -7.77 6.66 14.74
CA TRP A 87 -6.76 5.71 14.30
C TRP A 87 -6.63 5.71 12.77
N LEU A 88 -7.76 5.70 12.05
CA LEU A 88 -7.80 5.76 10.59
C LEU A 88 -7.12 7.03 10.07
N ASP A 89 -7.45 8.19 10.63
CA ASP A 89 -6.88 9.48 10.23
C ASP A 89 -5.36 9.50 10.42
N ARG A 90 -4.89 8.93 11.52
CA ARG A 90 -3.45 8.78 11.76
C ARG A 90 -2.80 7.86 10.72
N ALA A 91 -3.44 6.74 10.39
CA ALA A 91 -2.91 5.81 9.38
C ALA A 91 -2.84 6.46 7.99
N ILE A 92 -3.85 7.25 7.61
CA ILE A 92 -3.86 8.01 6.34
C ILE A 92 -2.72 9.02 6.31
N ALA A 93 -2.52 9.78 7.39
CA ALA A 93 -1.43 10.76 7.47
C ALA A 93 -0.03 10.10 7.41
N ASP A 94 0.13 8.96 8.10
CA ASP A 94 1.37 8.19 8.08
C ASP A 94 1.63 7.60 6.67
N TRP A 95 0.59 7.11 5.99
CA TRP A 95 0.68 6.62 4.60
C TRP A 95 1.09 7.71 3.62
N ALA A 96 0.49 8.91 3.73
CA ALA A 96 0.86 10.05 2.89
C ALA A 96 2.34 10.41 3.05
N THR A 97 2.83 10.40 4.30
CA THR A 97 4.24 10.64 4.62
C THR A 97 5.15 9.57 4.04
N TYR A 98 4.77 8.30 4.19
CA TYR A 98 5.51 7.15 3.66
C TYR A 98 5.61 7.21 2.13
N ARG A 99 4.48 7.43 1.44
CA ARG A 99 4.43 7.55 -0.02
C ARG A 99 5.27 8.71 -0.55
N ALA A 100 5.26 9.86 0.13
CA ALA A 100 6.12 10.99 -0.23
C ALA A 100 7.62 10.65 -0.04
N GLY A 101 7.96 9.88 1.00
CA GLY A 101 9.31 9.37 1.20
C GLY A 101 9.78 8.46 0.07
N LEU A 102 8.92 7.53 -0.37
CA LEU A 102 9.21 6.64 -1.50
C LEU A 102 9.43 7.40 -2.80
N ALA A 103 8.58 8.39 -3.11
CA ALA A 103 8.71 9.22 -4.30
C ALA A 103 10.06 9.96 -4.33
N ARG A 104 10.44 10.63 -3.23
CA ARG A 104 11.75 11.29 -3.10
C ARG A 104 12.91 10.31 -3.25
N GLY A 105 12.78 9.09 -2.72
CA GLY A 105 13.79 8.05 -2.87
C GLY A 105 13.95 7.58 -4.33
N ALA A 106 12.84 7.44 -5.06
CA ALA A 106 12.82 7.08 -6.47
C ALA A 106 13.47 8.18 -7.33
N GLU A 107 13.13 9.45 -7.10
CA GLU A 107 13.73 10.59 -7.79
C GLU A 107 15.25 10.67 -7.56
N ARG A 108 15.70 10.49 -6.31
CA ARG A 108 17.13 10.45 -5.98
C ARG A 108 17.86 9.32 -6.69
N ARG A 109 17.24 8.13 -6.79
CA ARG A 109 17.84 6.98 -7.49
C ARG A 109 17.90 7.22 -8.99
N ALA A 110 16.84 7.73 -9.61
CA ALA A 110 16.82 8.07 -11.03
C ALA A 110 17.90 9.11 -11.38
N GLY A 111 18.13 10.11 -10.52
CA GLY A 111 19.23 11.07 -10.69
C GLY A 111 20.63 10.50 -10.40
N GLN A 112 20.73 9.36 -9.72
CA GLN A 112 21.99 8.70 -9.34
C GLN A 112 22.35 7.50 -10.25
N GLU A 113 21.52 7.10 -11.21
CA GLU A 113 21.83 5.98 -12.12
C GLU A 113 23.14 6.23 -12.91
N GLY A 114 23.43 7.48 -13.26
CA GLY A 114 24.75 7.85 -13.80
C GLY A 114 25.87 7.88 -12.75
N GLY A 115 25.53 8.16 -11.48
CA GLY A 115 26.46 8.32 -10.36
C GLY A 115 26.98 7.00 -9.79
N LEU A 116 26.15 5.94 -9.72
CA LEU A 116 26.59 4.63 -9.22
C LEU A 116 27.57 3.98 -10.19
N PHE A 117 27.23 3.92 -11.49
CA PHE A 117 28.15 3.43 -12.53
C PHE A 117 29.42 4.28 -12.59
N HIS A 118 29.32 5.61 -12.46
CA HIS A 118 30.48 6.49 -12.39
C HIS A 118 31.33 6.29 -11.13
N ALA A 119 30.71 6.04 -9.97
CA ALA A 119 31.40 5.77 -8.71
C ALA A 119 32.12 4.42 -8.73
N VAL A 120 31.47 3.38 -9.29
CA VAL A 120 32.09 2.07 -9.52
C VAL A 120 33.24 2.21 -10.52
N ARG A 121 33.05 2.94 -11.64
CA ARG A 121 34.13 3.19 -12.62
C ARG A 121 35.31 3.93 -12.02
N ARG A 122 35.08 4.94 -11.18
CA ARG A 122 36.16 5.69 -10.52
C ARG A 122 36.93 4.85 -9.51
N ARG A 123 36.27 3.91 -8.82
CA ARG A 123 36.91 2.99 -7.87
C ARG A 123 37.36 1.68 -8.50
N ALA A 124 37.13 1.45 -9.79
CA ALA A 124 37.45 0.19 -10.49
C ALA A 124 38.91 -0.26 -10.32
N HIS A 125 39.84 0.69 -10.15
CA HIS A 125 41.26 0.41 -9.93
C HIS A 125 41.61 -0.09 -8.52
N THR A 126 40.68 -0.01 -7.56
CA THR A 126 40.86 -0.49 -6.19
C THR A 126 40.15 -1.83 -5.92
N PHE A 127 39.41 -2.36 -6.89
CA PHE A 127 38.76 -3.66 -6.75
C PHE A 127 39.75 -4.79 -7.00
N SER A 128 39.88 -5.69 -6.03
CA SER A 128 40.60 -6.95 -6.22
C SER A 128 39.75 -7.93 -7.02
N ARG A 129 40.36 -9.02 -7.52
CA ARG A 129 39.62 -10.09 -8.22
C ARG A 129 38.55 -10.76 -7.36
N GLU A 130 38.70 -10.75 -6.03
CA GLU A 130 37.69 -11.29 -5.12
C GLU A 130 36.48 -10.36 -4.95
N ASP A 131 36.71 -9.04 -4.95
CA ASP A 131 35.63 -8.04 -4.89
C ASP A 131 34.73 -8.08 -6.14
N PHE A 132 35.32 -8.36 -7.32
CA PHE A 132 34.56 -8.56 -8.55
C PHE A 132 33.69 -9.83 -8.54
N LYS A 133 34.10 -10.89 -7.83
CA LYS A 133 33.28 -12.11 -7.67
C LYS A 133 32.07 -11.85 -6.77
N ALA A 134 32.23 -11.03 -5.72
CA ALA A 134 31.13 -10.63 -4.84
C ALA A 134 30.08 -9.75 -5.57
N LEU A 135 30.52 -8.88 -6.49
CA LEU A 135 29.63 -8.07 -7.33
C LEU A 135 28.77 -8.89 -8.32
N ARG A 136 29.14 -10.15 -8.61
CA ARG A 136 28.40 -11.00 -9.55
C ARG A 136 26.99 -11.36 -9.06
N VAL A 137 26.80 -11.46 -7.75
CA VAL A 137 25.49 -11.68 -7.12
C VAL A 137 24.56 -10.47 -7.35
N VAL A 138 25.12 -9.26 -7.37
CA VAL A 138 24.37 -8.03 -7.67
C VAL A 138 24.05 -7.92 -9.17
N ALA A 139 24.97 -8.34 -10.04
CA ALA A 139 24.76 -8.36 -11.49
C ALA A 139 23.66 -9.34 -11.93
N GLU A 140 23.54 -10.51 -11.30
CA GLU A 140 22.46 -11.48 -11.56
C GLU A 140 21.08 -10.93 -11.14
N PHE A 141 21.03 -10.10 -10.08
CA PHE A 141 19.81 -9.41 -9.64
C PHE A 141 19.41 -8.24 -10.56
N VAL A 142 20.40 -7.53 -11.13
CA VAL A 142 20.14 -6.40 -12.05
C VAL A 142 19.84 -6.88 -13.48
N GLY A 143 20.46 -7.97 -13.94
CA GLY A 143 20.22 -8.56 -15.27
C GLY A 143 18.82 -9.17 -15.43
N SER A 144 18.27 -9.73 -14.37
CA SER A 144 16.88 -10.22 -14.34
C SER A 144 15.86 -9.08 -14.38
N ALA A 145 16.15 -7.94 -13.75
CA ALA A 145 15.32 -6.73 -13.81
C ALA A 145 15.35 -6.04 -15.19
N TRP A 146 16.51 -6.02 -15.87
CA TRP A 146 16.63 -5.44 -17.22
C TRP A 146 15.93 -6.27 -18.29
N SER A 147 15.98 -7.60 -18.16
CA SER A 147 15.28 -8.52 -19.08
C SER A 147 13.75 -8.41 -18.97
N ALA A 148 13.23 -8.21 -17.74
CA ALA A 148 11.81 -7.96 -17.50
C ALA A 148 11.33 -6.59 -18.03
N PHE A 149 12.21 -5.58 -18.04
CA PHE A 149 11.94 -4.25 -18.58
C PHE A 149 11.93 -4.23 -20.12
N GLN A 150 12.81 -4.97 -20.78
CA GLN A 150 12.82 -5.09 -22.25
C GLN A 150 11.65 -5.93 -22.79
N TYR A 151 11.16 -6.93 -22.05
CA TYR A 151 10.02 -7.75 -22.49
C TYR A 151 8.69 -6.96 -22.56
N ARG A 152 8.50 -5.95 -21.69
CA ARG A 152 7.31 -5.07 -21.71
C ARG A 152 7.31 -4.00 -22.81
N ARG A 153 8.43 -3.79 -23.52
CA ARG A 153 8.53 -2.75 -24.55
C ARG A 153 8.34 -3.25 -25.99
N ASN A 154 8.24 -4.57 -26.19
CA ASN A 154 8.03 -5.19 -27.51
C ASN A 154 6.59 -5.70 -27.73
N PHE A 155 5.67 -5.43 -26.80
CA PHE A 155 4.24 -5.78 -26.91
C PHE A 155 3.30 -4.58 -26.63
N ALA A 156 3.78 -3.37 -26.91
CA ALA A 156 2.94 -2.15 -26.99
C ALA A 156 3.17 -1.49 -28.35
#